data_AF-A0A323V746-F1
#
_entry.id   AF-A0A323V746-F1
#
_cell.length_a   1.000
_cell.length_b   1.000
_cell.length_c   1.000
_cell.angle_alpha   90.00
_cell.angle_beta   90.00
_cell.angle_gamma   90.00
#
_symmetry.space_group_name_H-M   'P 1'
#
loop_
_entity.id
_entity.type
_entity.pdbx_description
1 polymer ?
#
loop_
_entity_poly.entity_id
_entity_poly.type
_entity_poly.pdbx_seq_one_letter_code
_entity_poly.pdbx_strand_id
1 'polypeptide(L)'
;VGAALPVASRGPVTPAEQAHRDTRDELTRLLVSRQVEPVAAEGAYALPFPVLSPVDAASLAVTLEDGAARAWTWVLDQATERSTRELGVAVLAATEVRAVAWRAAAAKTPVTNPFPGLP
;
A
#
# COMPACT_ATOMS: atom_id res chain seq x y z
N VAL A 1 3.13 -10.93 5.25
CA VAL A 1 4.36 -10.20 5.67
C VAL A 1 4.71 -10.48 7.13
N GLY A 2 3.92 -10.03 8.12
CA GLY A 2 4.28 -10.14 9.55
C GLY A 2 4.61 -11.53 10.07
N ALA A 3 3.83 -12.55 9.69
CA ALA A 3 4.05 -13.93 10.14
C ALA A 3 5.41 -14.51 9.71
N ALA A 4 5.96 -14.05 8.57
CA ALA A 4 7.24 -14.51 8.02
C ALA A 4 8.45 -13.72 8.54
N LEU A 5 8.24 -12.72 9.41
CA LEU A 5 9.31 -11.91 10.01
C LEU A 5 9.57 -12.31 11.47
N PRO A 6 10.85 -12.31 11.91
CA PRO A 6 11.21 -12.40 13.32
C PRO A 6 10.53 -11.28 14.11
N VAL A 7 10.18 -11.52 15.38
CA VAL A 7 9.46 -10.54 16.22
C VAL A 7 10.17 -9.18 16.26
N ALA A 8 11.51 -9.17 16.36
CA ALA A 8 12.32 -7.96 16.34
C ALA A 8 12.19 -7.13 15.04
N SER A 9 11.84 -7.77 13.92
CA SER A 9 11.68 -7.14 12.60
C SER A 9 10.23 -6.80 12.26
N ARG A 10 9.27 -7.02 13.18
CA ARG A 10 7.84 -6.71 12.96
C ARG A 10 7.47 -5.26 13.22
N GLY A 11 8.37 -4.46 13.78
CA GLY A 11 8.16 -3.03 14.06
C GLY A 11 7.47 -2.24 12.93
N PRO A 12 7.89 -2.35 11.65
CA PRO A 12 7.23 -1.66 10.54
C PRO A 12 5.93 -2.31 10.05
N VAL A 13 5.63 -3.56 10.43
CA VAL A 13 4.45 -4.29 9.95
C VAL A 13 3.17 -3.73 10.55
N THR A 14 3.10 -3.60 11.88
CA THR A 14 1.87 -3.17 12.57
C THR A 14 1.45 -1.76 12.15
N PRO A 15 2.34 -0.76 12.08
CA PRO A 15 1.97 0.58 11.59
C PRO A 15 1.51 0.57 10.14
N ALA A 16 2.14 -0.23 9.27
CA ALA A 16 1.73 -0.35 7.87
C ALA A 16 0.33 -0.98 7.76
N GLU A 17 0.08 -2.08 8.48
CA GLU A 17 -1.23 -2.73 8.53
C GLU A 17 -2.32 -1.78 9.04
N GLN A 18 -2.04 -1.02 10.10
CA GLN A 18 -2.98 -0.04 10.64
C GLN A 18 -3.28 1.07 9.62
N ALA A 19 -2.24 1.63 8.99
CA ALA A 19 -2.41 2.69 7.99
C ALA A 19 -3.29 2.24 6.81
N HIS A 20 -3.09 1.01 6.30
CA HIS A 20 -3.92 0.46 5.23
C HIS A 20 -5.37 0.21 5.69
N ARG A 21 -5.59 -0.22 6.94
CA ARG A 21 -6.95 -0.35 7.51
C ARG A 21 -7.64 0.98 7.66
N ASP A 22 -6.95 2.00 8.18
CA ASP A 22 -7.50 3.35 8.34
C ASP A 22 -7.93 3.91 6.98
N THR A 23 -7.07 3.77 5.96
CA THR A 23 -7.40 4.16 4.58
C THR A 23 -8.60 3.37 4.03
N ARG A 24 -8.66 2.05 4.23
CA ARG A 24 -9.81 1.24 3.80
C ARG A 24 -11.11 1.71 4.45
N ASP A 25 -11.08 2.00 5.73
CA ASP A 25 -12.28 2.40 6.49
C ASP A 25 -12.73 3.82 6.11
N GLU A 26 -11.80 4.72 5.81
CA GLU A 26 -12.09 6.03 5.21
C GLU A 26 -12.73 5.90 3.82
N LEU A 27 -12.14 5.08 2.93
CA LEU A 27 -12.69 4.82 1.59
C LEU A 27 -14.08 4.21 1.64
N THR A 28 -14.29 3.26 2.55
CA THR A 28 -15.60 2.61 2.75
C THR A 28 -16.66 3.66 3.10
N ARG A 29 -16.37 4.54 4.07
CA ARG A 29 -17.29 5.64 4.43
C ARG A 29 -17.54 6.59 3.27
N LEU A 30 -16.50 6.94 2.51
CA LEU A 30 -16.61 7.84 1.36
C LEU A 30 -17.49 7.24 0.26
N LEU A 31 -17.29 5.98 -0.10
CA LEU A 31 -18.08 5.28 -1.11
C LEU A 31 -19.55 5.18 -0.68
N VAL A 32 -19.82 4.79 0.57
CA VAL A 32 -21.19 4.75 1.12
C VAL A 32 -21.85 6.12 1.09
N SER A 33 -21.14 7.19 1.45
CA SER A 33 -21.69 8.57 1.38
C SER A 33 -22.03 9.01 -0.05
N ARG A 34 -21.39 8.39 -1.05
CA ARG A 34 -21.65 8.59 -2.48
C ARG A 34 -22.64 7.58 -3.05
N GLN A 35 -23.29 6.79 -2.19
CA GLN A 35 -24.23 5.73 -2.57
C GLN A 35 -23.62 4.66 -3.50
N VAL A 36 -22.31 4.44 -3.39
CA VAL A 36 -21.58 3.37 -4.09
C VAL A 36 -21.31 2.24 -3.11
N GLU A 37 -21.71 1.03 -3.46
CA GLU A 37 -21.46 -0.16 -2.62
C GLU A 37 -19.97 -0.53 -2.63
N PRO A 38 -19.29 -0.54 -1.47
CA PRO A 38 -17.89 -0.96 -1.38
C PRO A 38 -17.71 -2.45 -1.70
N VAL A 39 -16.65 -2.79 -2.40
CA VAL A 39 -16.30 -4.19 -2.68
C VAL A 39 -15.76 -4.84 -1.39
N ALA A 40 -16.37 -5.96 -0.99
CA ALA A 40 -15.90 -6.76 0.14
C ALA A 40 -14.58 -7.49 -0.19
N ALA A 41 -13.73 -7.68 0.82
CA ALA A 41 -12.53 -8.48 0.67
C ALA A 41 -12.87 -9.96 0.44
N GLU A 42 -12.09 -10.63 -0.41
CA GLU A 42 -12.17 -12.07 -0.59
C GLU A 42 -11.65 -12.82 0.65
N GLY A 43 -12.05 -14.08 0.81
CA GLY A 43 -11.62 -14.90 1.96
C GLY A 43 -10.10 -15.16 1.98
N ALA A 44 -9.44 -15.13 0.82
CA ALA A 44 -7.99 -15.20 0.69
C ALA A 44 -7.54 -14.66 -0.69
N TYR A 45 -6.27 -14.28 -0.79
CA TYR A 45 -5.64 -13.85 -2.03
C TYR A 45 -4.41 -14.71 -2.32
N ALA A 46 -4.20 -15.06 -3.59
CA ALA A 46 -2.98 -15.73 -4.02
C ALA A 46 -1.78 -14.79 -3.83
N LEU A 47 -0.72 -15.30 -3.22
CA LEU A 47 0.54 -14.56 -3.13
C LEU A 47 1.27 -14.61 -4.49
N PRO A 48 1.93 -13.52 -4.90
CA PRO A 48 2.64 -13.45 -6.18
C PRO A 48 3.86 -14.38 -6.25
N PHE A 49 4.38 -14.81 -5.10
CA PHE A 49 5.48 -15.76 -4.97
C PHE A 49 5.50 -16.38 -3.55
N PRO A 50 6.16 -17.52 -3.36
CA PRO A 50 6.37 -18.11 -2.03
C PRO A 50 7.15 -17.17 -1.10
N VAL A 51 6.71 -17.03 0.15
CA VAL A 51 7.40 -16.22 1.16
C VAL A 51 8.03 -17.14 2.19
N LEU A 52 9.32 -17.43 2.01
CA LEU A 52 10.04 -18.45 2.78
C LEU A 52 11.11 -17.84 3.71
N SER A 53 11.36 -16.54 3.58
CA SER A 53 12.37 -15.82 4.35
C SER A 53 11.93 -14.40 4.71
N PRO A 54 12.64 -13.73 5.63
CA PRO A 54 12.42 -12.31 5.92
C PRO A 54 12.62 -11.40 4.70
N VAL A 55 13.55 -11.74 3.80
CA VAL A 55 13.80 -10.99 2.56
C VAL A 55 12.63 -11.17 1.58
N ASP A 56 12.06 -12.38 1.49
CA ASP A 56 10.84 -12.60 0.69
C ASP A 56 9.66 -11.83 1.28
N ALA A 57 9.56 -11.76 2.61
CA ALA A 57 8.50 -11.00 3.29
C ALA A 57 8.61 -9.49 3.02
N ALA A 58 9.84 -8.96 3.05
CA ALA A 58 10.11 -7.58 2.66
C ALA A 58 9.83 -7.36 1.17
N SER A 59 10.21 -8.30 0.31
CA SER A 59 9.92 -8.24 -1.13
C SER A 59 8.42 -8.23 -1.41
N LEU A 60 7.63 -9.03 -0.67
CA LEU A 60 6.18 -9.02 -0.76
C LEU A 60 5.62 -7.67 -0.33
N ALA A 61 6.13 -7.09 0.77
CA ALA A 61 5.72 -5.76 1.21
C ALA A 61 6.01 -4.69 0.14
N VAL A 62 7.16 -4.75 -0.54
CA VAL A 62 7.44 -3.88 -1.69
C VAL A 62 6.39 -4.07 -2.80
N THR A 63 6.08 -5.31 -3.18
CA THR A 63 5.05 -5.58 -4.20
C THR A 63 3.68 -5.02 -3.82
N LEU A 64 3.31 -5.09 -2.54
CA LEU A 64 2.04 -4.55 -2.05
C LEU A 64 2.01 -3.02 -2.08
N GLU A 65 3.06 -2.35 -1.60
CA GLU A 65 3.13 -0.89 -1.62
C GLU A 65 3.24 -0.35 -3.07
N ASP A 66 4.02 -0.99 -3.95
CA ASP A 66 4.09 -0.62 -5.37
C ASP A 66 2.72 -0.79 -6.07
N GLY A 67 1.98 -1.85 -5.72
CA GLY A 67 0.62 -2.08 -6.19
C GLY A 67 -0.35 -1.00 -5.72
N ALA A 68 -0.29 -0.63 -4.44
CA ALA A 68 -1.09 0.45 -3.87
C ALA A 68 -0.75 1.80 -4.52
N ALA A 69 0.53 2.10 -4.73
CA ALA A 69 0.97 3.32 -5.39
C ALA A 69 0.37 3.43 -6.80
N ARG A 70 0.45 2.37 -7.61
CA ARG A 70 -0.17 2.31 -8.94
C ARG A 70 -1.68 2.52 -8.90
N ALA A 71 -2.38 1.91 -7.94
CA ALA A 71 -3.82 2.08 -7.79
C ALA A 71 -4.19 3.54 -7.47
N TRP A 72 -3.44 4.18 -6.57
CA TRP A 72 -3.68 5.59 -6.23
C TRP A 72 -3.29 6.56 -7.33
N THR A 73 -2.24 6.28 -8.10
CA THR A 73 -1.93 7.06 -9.32
C THR A 73 -3.10 6.98 -10.32
N TRP A 74 -3.70 5.79 -10.50
CA TRP A 74 -4.89 5.66 -11.34
C TRP A 74 -6.10 6.44 -10.79
N VAL A 75 -6.35 6.38 -9.47
CA VAL A 75 -7.41 7.22 -8.85
C VAL A 75 -7.15 8.70 -9.09
N LEU A 76 -5.91 9.18 -8.96
CA LEU A 76 -5.54 10.57 -9.19
C LEU A 76 -5.76 11.02 -10.64
N ASP A 77 -5.42 10.15 -11.60
CA ASP A 77 -5.66 10.37 -13.03
C ASP A 77 -7.16 10.53 -13.34
N GLN A 78 -8.02 9.78 -12.65
CA GLN A 78 -9.47 9.82 -12.85
C GLN A 78 -10.20 10.88 -11.98
N ALA A 79 -9.54 11.42 -10.95
CA ALA A 79 -10.19 12.25 -9.94
C ALA A 79 -10.46 13.69 -10.40
N THR A 80 -11.75 14.02 -10.54
CA THR A 80 -12.20 15.39 -10.84
C THR A 80 -12.40 16.23 -9.57
N GLU A 81 -12.82 15.61 -8.47
CA GLU A 81 -13.07 16.29 -7.20
C GLU A 81 -11.75 16.57 -6.45
N ARG A 82 -11.59 17.80 -5.96
CA ARG A 82 -10.41 18.24 -5.22
C ARG A 82 -10.13 17.38 -3.99
N SER A 83 -11.16 17.08 -3.19
CA SER A 83 -11.04 16.26 -1.97
C SER A 83 -10.49 14.85 -2.26
N THR A 84 -10.90 14.26 -3.40
CA THR A 84 -10.44 12.94 -3.82
C THR A 84 -8.97 13.00 -4.26
N ARG A 85 -8.56 14.07 -4.94
CA ARG A 85 -7.15 14.28 -5.28
C ARG A 85 -6.29 14.48 -4.03
N GLU A 86 -6.76 15.27 -3.07
CA GLU A 86 -6.04 15.49 -1.80
C GLU A 86 -5.85 14.19 -1.03
N LEU A 87 -6.90 13.37 -0.91
CA LEU A 87 -6.81 12.03 -0.35
C LEU A 87 -5.80 11.15 -1.11
N GLY A 88 -5.90 11.10 -2.44
CA GLY A 88 -5.04 10.28 -3.27
C GLY A 88 -3.56 10.64 -3.16
N VAL A 89 -3.22 11.93 -3.12
CA VAL A 89 -1.85 12.39 -2.94
C VAL A 89 -1.33 12.00 -1.55
N ALA A 90 -2.14 12.19 -0.50
CA ALA A 90 -1.75 11.84 0.86
C ALA A 90 -1.44 10.34 1.01
N VAL A 91 -2.31 9.48 0.48
CA VAL A 91 -2.13 8.02 0.58
C VAL A 91 -0.97 7.54 -0.31
N LEU A 92 -0.82 8.09 -1.52
CA LEU A 92 0.30 7.78 -2.41
C LEU A 92 1.64 8.15 -1.77
N ALA A 93 1.75 9.33 -1.16
CA ALA A 93 2.96 9.76 -0.46
C ALA A 93 3.29 8.84 0.73
N ALA A 94 2.30 8.50 1.55
CA ALA A 94 2.49 7.60 2.68
C ALA A 94 2.93 6.18 2.23
N THR A 95 2.39 5.71 1.11
CA THR A 95 2.75 4.42 0.49
C THR A 95 4.22 4.38 0.06
N GLU A 96 4.70 5.41 -0.63
CA GLU A 96 6.10 5.47 -1.03
C GLU A 96 7.06 5.57 0.17
N VAL A 97 6.71 6.34 1.20
CA VAL A 97 7.52 6.41 2.44
C VAL A 97 7.68 5.03 3.08
N ARG A 98 6.61 4.23 3.15
CA ARG A 98 6.70 2.85 3.66
C ARG A 98 7.50 1.95 2.72
N ALA A 99 7.31 2.08 1.41
CA ALA A 99 7.99 1.27 0.41
C ALA A 99 9.52 1.40 0.50
N VAL A 100 10.06 2.58 0.81
CA VAL A 100 11.51 2.80 0.96
C VAL A 100 12.12 1.86 2.01
N ALA A 101 11.50 1.76 3.19
CA ALA A 101 11.99 0.88 4.27
C ALA A 101 11.93 -0.60 3.85
N TRP A 102 10.88 -1.00 3.12
CA TRP A 102 10.74 -2.35 2.60
C TRP A 102 11.75 -2.67 1.50
N ARG A 103 12.05 -1.73 0.59
CA ARG A 103 13.05 -1.90 -0.46
C ARG A 103 14.45 -2.08 0.14
N ALA A 104 14.78 -1.32 1.19
CA ALA A 104 16.02 -1.53 1.93
C ALA A 104 16.08 -2.92 2.60
N ALA A 105 15.01 -3.34 3.29
CA ALA A 105 14.94 -4.66 3.92
C ALA A 105 14.94 -5.83 2.90
N ALA A 106 14.46 -5.59 1.68
CA ALA A 106 14.50 -6.52 0.56
C ALA A 106 15.82 -6.49 -0.22
N ALA A 107 16.82 -5.71 0.21
CA ALA A 107 18.10 -5.49 -0.48
C ALA A 107 17.94 -5.03 -1.95
N LYS A 108 16.90 -4.25 -2.24
CA LYS A 108 16.66 -3.65 -3.57
C LYS A 108 17.39 -2.32 -3.71
N THR A 109 17.93 -2.09 -4.91
CA THR A 109 18.60 -0.82 -5.28
C THR A 109 18.09 -0.37 -6.65
N PRO A 110 17.63 0.88 -6.83
CA PRO A 110 17.52 1.94 -5.82
C PRO A 110 16.40 1.68 -4.80
N VAL A 111 16.52 2.26 -3.60
CA VAL A 111 15.48 2.17 -2.54
C VAL A 111 14.37 3.20 -2.71
N THR A 112 14.59 4.22 -3.55
CA THR A 112 13.60 5.23 -3.92
C THR A 112 13.28 5.12 -5.39
N ASN A 113 12.00 5.28 -5.71
CA ASN A 113 11.55 5.55 -7.07
C ASN A 113 11.20 7.03 -7.17
N PRO A 114 11.42 7.68 -8.34
CA PRO A 114 10.86 8.99 -8.59
C PRO A 114 9.35 8.93 -8.41
N PHE A 115 8.79 9.89 -7.69
CA PHE A 115 7.35 10.00 -7.54
C PHE A 115 6.73 10.10 -8.94
N PRO A 116 5.71 9.28 -9.28
CA PRO A 116 5.15 9.29 -10.61
C PRO A 116 4.63 10.69 -10.93
N GLY A 117 5.14 11.30 -11.99
CA GLY A 117 4.47 12.42 -12.62
C GLY A 117 3.13 11.92 -13.16
N LEU A 118 2.07 12.66 -12.89
CA LEU A 118 0.81 12.44 -13.61
C LEU A 118 1.06 12.84 -15.08
N PRO A 119 0.67 12.01 -16.07
CA PRO A 119 0.87 12.30 -17.49
C PRO A 119 0.15 13.57 -17.95
#